data_AF-A0A7S9CA72-F1
#
_entry.id   AF-A0A7S9CA72-F1
#
_cell.length_a   1.000
_cell.length_b   1.000
_cell.length_c   1.000
_cell.angle_alpha   90.00
_cell.angle_beta   90.00
_cell.angle_gamma   90.00
#
_symmetry.space_group_name_H-M   'P 1'
#
loop_
_entity.id
_entity.type
_entity.pdbx_description
1 polymer ?
#
loop_
_entity_poly.entity_id
_entity_poly.type
_entity_poly.pdbx_seq_one_letter_code
_entity_poly.pdbx_strand_id
1 'polypeptide(L)'
;MSIKTAIAALLGLAALLGAPARAATQTLAADAGWAEFNVDGNLPPYGLDWQDLDGSALNFSIVIPQGFIGRLTVVDAGFSGDRYALFNHGALLGQTGAALNGDANGAIQLDFDAALADAAFSRGQFQLGAGSHLISGRLVASTTLDGAPLNASLGGLRLAVSPVPEPASAATLLGGLALLAGLRRRAARR
;
A
#
# COMPACT_ATOMS: atom_id res chain seq x y z
N MET A 1 30.10 -7.43 -65.42
CA MET A 1 29.39 -6.42 -64.61
C MET A 1 29.06 -7.06 -63.26
N SER A 2 29.58 -6.52 -62.17
CA SER A 2 29.84 -7.22 -60.91
C SER A 2 28.63 -7.29 -59.97
N ILE A 3 28.32 -8.49 -59.48
CA ILE A 3 27.41 -8.79 -58.36
C ILE A 3 28.10 -8.38 -57.06
N LYS A 4 28.00 -7.11 -56.68
CA LYS A 4 28.47 -6.62 -55.36
C LYS A 4 27.69 -5.38 -54.93
N THR A 5 26.46 -5.54 -54.44
CA THR A 5 25.83 -4.64 -53.44
C THR A 5 24.39 -5.09 -53.21
N ALA A 6 24.13 -5.77 -52.09
CA ALA A 6 22.86 -5.77 -51.34
C ALA A 6 22.80 -6.96 -50.36
N ILE A 7 23.80 -7.12 -49.48
CA ILE A 7 23.65 -8.01 -48.32
C ILE A 7 24.28 -7.29 -47.13
N ALA A 8 23.55 -6.36 -46.52
CA ALA A 8 23.86 -5.82 -45.19
C ALA A 8 22.73 -4.89 -44.70
N ALA A 9 21.48 -5.35 -44.60
CA ALA A 9 20.44 -4.57 -43.91
C ALA A 9 19.19 -5.41 -43.61
N LEU A 10 19.31 -6.56 -42.95
CA LEU A 10 18.15 -7.32 -42.49
C LEU A 10 18.58 -8.20 -41.32
N LEU A 11 18.49 -7.67 -40.10
CA LEU A 11 18.35 -8.36 -38.79
C LEU A 11 18.73 -7.37 -37.67
N GLY A 12 17.88 -6.39 -37.43
CA GLY A 12 18.08 -5.42 -36.35
C GLY A 12 16.85 -4.64 -35.91
N LEU A 13 15.65 -5.11 -36.26
CA LEU A 13 14.39 -4.40 -35.96
C LEU A 13 13.32 -5.35 -35.41
N ALA A 14 13.62 -6.00 -34.28
CA ALA A 14 12.65 -6.84 -33.57
C ALA A 14 12.84 -6.76 -32.04
N ALA A 15 12.99 -5.55 -31.48
CA ALA A 15 13.10 -5.37 -30.03
C ALA A 15 12.42 -4.10 -29.47
N LEU A 16 11.49 -3.49 -30.19
CA LEU A 16 10.82 -2.24 -29.77
C LEU A 16 9.32 -2.38 -29.49
N LEU A 17 8.75 -3.58 -29.59
CA LEU A 17 7.32 -3.83 -29.34
C LEU A 17 7.16 -4.67 -28.08
N GLY A 18 7.04 -3.99 -26.94
CA GLY A 18 6.64 -4.65 -25.68
C GLY A 18 7.48 -4.28 -24.46
N ALA A 19 7.80 -2.99 -24.26
CA ALA A 19 8.12 -2.57 -22.91
C ALA A 19 6.86 -2.84 -22.05
N PRO A 20 6.93 -3.68 -21.00
CA PRO A 20 5.78 -3.85 -20.11
C PRO A 20 5.42 -2.48 -19.55
N ALA A 21 4.12 -2.16 -19.54
CA ALA A 21 3.62 -0.96 -18.88
C ALA A 21 4.17 -0.96 -17.44
N ARG A 22 5.05 -0.02 -17.14
CA ARG A 22 5.63 0.10 -15.80
C ARG A 22 4.56 0.72 -14.93
N ALA A 23 4.21 0.05 -13.84
CA ALA A 23 3.32 0.61 -12.84
C ALA A 23 3.87 1.96 -12.35
N ALA A 24 3.01 2.99 -12.33
CA ALA A 24 3.29 4.24 -11.67
C ALA A 24 3.59 3.94 -10.20
N THR A 25 4.66 4.55 -9.69
CA THR A 25 5.02 4.43 -8.27
C THR A 25 4.92 5.80 -7.64
N GLN A 26 3.95 5.96 -6.76
CA GLN A 26 3.75 7.19 -6.00
C GLN A 26 4.40 7.07 -4.62
N THR A 27 5.08 8.11 -4.15
CA THR A 27 5.62 8.12 -2.79
C THR A 27 4.50 8.47 -1.83
N LEU A 28 4.19 7.57 -0.90
CA LEU A 28 3.25 7.83 0.17
C LEU A 28 4.00 8.34 1.40
N ALA A 29 3.95 9.65 1.63
CA ALA A 29 4.54 10.28 2.79
C ALA A 29 3.71 10.01 4.05
N ALA A 30 4.40 9.87 5.19
CA ALA A 30 3.74 9.77 6.49
C ALA A 30 2.93 11.04 6.78
N ASP A 31 1.71 10.84 7.28
CA ASP A 31 0.81 11.88 7.77
C ASP A 31 0.43 12.96 6.73
N ALA A 32 0.64 12.67 5.44
CA ALA A 32 0.35 13.58 4.33
C ALA A 32 -1.12 13.57 3.85
N GLY A 33 -2.00 12.90 4.58
CA GLY A 33 -3.40 12.71 4.19
C GLY A 33 -3.63 11.42 3.39
N TRP A 34 -4.71 11.42 2.61
CA TRP A 34 -5.12 10.28 1.80
C TRP A 34 -4.50 10.34 0.40
N ALA A 35 -3.96 9.21 -0.04
CA ALA A 35 -3.64 8.96 -1.44
C ALA A 35 -4.73 8.10 -2.04
N GLU A 36 -5.20 8.49 -3.21
CA GLU A 36 -6.28 7.84 -3.94
C GLU A 36 -5.75 6.71 -4.82
N PHE A 37 -6.57 5.68 -5.00
CA PHE A 37 -6.45 4.71 -6.08
C PHE A 37 -7.84 4.44 -6.66
N ASN A 38 -7.87 4.01 -7.91
CA ASN A 38 -9.08 3.48 -8.53
C ASN A 38 -8.90 2.00 -8.90
N VAL A 39 -10.00 1.36 -9.27
CA VAL A 39 -10.05 0.07 -9.96
C VAL A 39 -11.10 0.20 -11.04
N ASP A 40 -10.81 -0.26 -12.26
CA ASP A 40 -11.80 -0.36 -13.32
C ASP A 40 -11.53 -1.58 -14.21
N GLY A 41 -12.26 -2.67 -13.92
CA GLY A 41 -12.21 -3.90 -14.69
C GLY A 41 -12.92 -3.81 -16.04
N ASN A 42 -13.65 -2.73 -16.30
CA ASN A 42 -14.49 -2.56 -17.49
C ASN A 42 -13.82 -1.71 -18.57
N LEU A 43 -12.70 -1.05 -18.26
CA LEU A 43 -11.90 -0.26 -19.20
C LEU A 43 -10.48 -0.84 -19.36
N PRO A 44 -9.85 -0.71 -20.54
CA PRO A 44 -8.43 -1.05 -20.73
C PRO A 44 -7.55 -0.33 -19.67
N PRO A 45 -6.57 -1.01 -19.06
CA PRO A 45 -6.02 -2.32 -19.40
C PRO A 45 -6.81 -3.57 -18.94
N TYR A 46 -8.05 -3.43 -18.49
CA TYR A 46 -8.92 -4.48 -17.95
C TYR A 46 -8.25 -5.21 -16.79
N GLY A 47 -8.46 -4.72 -15.59
CA GLY A 47 -7.84 -5.28 -14.41
C GLY A 47 -8.60 -4.94 -13.14
N LEU A 48 -8.34 -5.73 -12.11
CA LEU A 48 -8.84 -5.45 -10.76
C LEU A 48 -7.74 -4.88 -9.86
N ASP A 49 -6.53 -4.72 -10.37
CA ASP A 49 -5.42 -4.13 -9.63
C ASP A 49 -5.64 -2.62 -9.47
N TRP A 50 -5.05 -2.04 -8.43
CA TRP A 50 -5.08 -0.60 -8.24
C TRP A 50 -4.45 0.12 -9.42
N GLN A 51 -5.13 1.16 -9.86
CA GLN A 51 -4.71 2.02 -10.95
C GLN A 51 -4.70 3.49 -10.49
N ASP A 52 -3.98 4.30 -11.26
CA ASP A 52 -4.06 5.75 -11.21
C ASP A 52 -5.25 6.24 -12.06
N LEU A 53 -5.55 7.54 -12.01
CA LEU A 53 -6.66 8.14 -12.76
C LEU A 53 -6.53 7.98 -14.28
N ASP A 54 -5.31 7.75 -14.79
CA ASP A 54 -5.06 7.49 -16.20
C ASP A 54 -5.17 6.00 -16.60
N GLY A 55 -5.52 5.12 -15.65
CA GLY A 55 -5.64 3.67 -15.85
C GLY A 55 -4.31 2.92 -15.80
N SER A 56 -3.19 3.60 -15.52
CA SER A 56 -1.91 2.91 -15.33
C SER A 56 -1.89 2.17 -13.99
N ALA A 57 -1.25 0.99 -13.96
CA ALA A 57 -1.10 0.23 -12.71
C ALA A 57 -0.40 1.08 -11.63
N LEU A 58 -0.84 0.99 -10.38
CA LEU A 58 -0.41 1.88 -9.31
C LEU A 58 0.22 1.09 -8.14
N ASN A 59 1.41 1.54 -7.75
CA ASN A 59 2.08 1.13 -6.53
C ASN A 59 2.39 2.35 -5.65
N PHE A 60 2.47 2.12 -4.34
CA PHE A 60 2.89 3.12 -3.36
C PHE A 60 4.22 2.73 -2.74
N SER A 61 5.22 3.60 -2.89
CA SER A 61 6.51 3.47 -2.21
C SER A 61 6.42 4.12 -0.83
N ILE A 62 6.79 3.37 0.20
CA ILE A 62 6.79 3.80 1.60
C ILE A 62 8.16 3.51 2.20
N VAL A 63 8.66 4.45 3.00
CA VAL A 63 9.87 4.24 3.82
C VAL A 63 9.51 4.50 5.29
N ILE A 64 9.66 3.47 6.12
CA ILE A 64 9.51 3.57 7.57
C ILE A 64 10.91 3.66 8.20
N PRO A 65 11.23 4.75 8.93
CA PRO A 65 12.52 4.89 9.58
C PRO A 65 12.78 3.81 10.64
N GLN A 66 14.06 3.54 10.92
CA GLN A 66 14.45 2.67 12.04
C GLN A 66 13.92 3.21 13.37
N GLY A 67 13.42 2.33 14.23
CA GLY A 67 12.78 2.72 15.50
C GLY A 67 11.34 3.20 15.37
N PHE A 68 10.72 3.12 14.18
CA PHE A 68 9.33 3.46 13.97
C PHE A 68 8.53 2.27 13.43
N ILE A 69 7.21 2.35 13.58
CA ILE A 69 6.22 1.47 12.97
C ILE A 69 5.24 2.31 12.16
N GLY A 70 4.97 1.86 10.94
CA GLY A 70 3.93 2.42 10.07
C GLY A 70 2.59 1.75 10.32
N ARG A 71 1.51 2.52 10.31
CA ARG A 71 0.13 2.04 10.24
C ARG A 71 -0.47 2.54 8.93
N LEU A 72 -0.56 1.62 7.97
CA LEU A 72 -1.23 1.84 6.71
C LEU A 72 -2.73 1.61 6.90
N THR A 73 -3.54 2.63 6.64
CA THR A 73 -5.00 2.51 6.64
C THR A 73 -5.47 2.51 5.19
N VAL A 74 -6.39 1.61 4.85
CA VAL A 74 -7.06 1.56 3.54
C VAL A 74 -8.56 1.57 3.75
N VAL A 75 -9.28 2.30 2.90
CA VAL A 75 -10.74 2.40 2.94
C VAL A 75 -11.31 2.36 1.54
N ASP A 76 -12.45 1.68 1.41
CA ASP A 76 -13.36 1.74 0.28
C ASP A 76 -14.09 3.10 0.22
N ALA A 77 -14.39 3.59 -0.98
CA ALA A 77 -15.07 4.85 -1.25
C ALA A 77 -15.83 4.78 -2.59
N GLY A 78 -16.54 5.86 -2.93
CA GLY A 78 -17.52 5.82 -4.01
C GLY A 78 -18.73 5.03 -3.55
N PHE A 79 -18.98 3.86 -4.15
CA PHE A 79 -20.06 2.98 -3.72
C PHE A 79 -19.58 2.04 -2.62
N SER A 80 -20.31 2.01 -1.51
CA SER A 80 -20.00 1.07 -0.42
C SER A 80 -20.07 -0.40 -0.88
N GLY A 81 -19.15 -1.23 -0.41
CA GLY A 81 -19.22 -2.70 -0.55
C GLY A 81 -17.98 -3.35 -1.14
N ASP A 82 -17.06 -2.57 -1.69
CA ASP A 82 -15.85 -3.08 -2.31
C ASP A 82 -14.84 -3.52 -1.25
N ARG A 83 -14.06 -4.56 -1.55
CA ARG A 83 -13.00 -5.09 -0.67
C ARG A 83 -11.71 -5.28 -1.44
N TYR A 84 -10.58 -5.02 -0.79
CA TYR A 84 -9.28 -5.08 -1.42
C TYR A 84 -8.34 -6.07 -0.73
N ALA A 85 -7.49 -6.72 -1.52
CA ALA A 85 -6.26 -7.36 -1.04
C ALA A 85 -5.09 -6.42 -1.24
N LEU A 86 -4.21 -6.36 -0.26
CA LEU A 86 -3.00 -5.55 -0.29
C LEU A 86 -1.77 -6.46 -0.34
N PHE A 87 -0.77 -6.05 -1.09
CA PHE A 87 0.50 -6.75 -1.23
C PHE A 87 1.66 -5.82 -0.88
N ASN A 88 2.71 -6.37 -0.27
CA ASN A 88 3.97 -5.69 -0.05
C ASN A 88 5.07 -6.45 -0.81
N HIS A 89 5.68 -5.80 -1.80
CA HIS A 89 6.62 -6.46 -2.74
C HIS A 89 6.03 -7.72 -3.39
N GLY A 90 4.72 -7.68 -3.70
CA GLY A 90 3.99 -8.80 -4.29
C GLY A 90 3.56 -9.91 -3.31
N ALA A 91 4.02 -9.90 -2.06
CA ALA A 91 3.55 -10.82 -1.03
C ALA A 91 2.28 -10.30 -0.37
N LEU A 92 1.28 -11.16 -0.14
CA LEU A 92 0.02 -10.76 0.50
C LEU A 92 0.27 -10.21 1.91
N LEU A 93 -0.12 -8.95 2.13
CA LEU A 93 -0.09 -8.29 3.42
C LEU A 93 -1.39 -8.56 4.20
N GLY A 94 -2.52 -8.59 3.49
CA GLY A 94 -3.84 -8.87 4.06
C GLY A 94 -4.96 -8.35 3.17
N GLN A 95 -6.18 -8.33 3.71
CA GLN A 95 -7.37 -7.83 3.03
C GLN A 95 -8.13 -6.85 3.92
N THR A 96 -8.89 -5.93 3.32
CA THR A 96 -9.87 -5.15 4.07
C THR A 96 -10.99 -6.05 4.62
N GLY A 97 -11.60 -5.59 5.72
CA GLY A 97 -12.73 -6.27 6.34
C GLY A 97 -13.96 -6.32 5.42
N ALA A 98 -15.06 -6.91 5.91
CA ALA A 98 -16.33 -6.83 5.20
C ALA A 98 -16.97 -5.45 5.39
N ALA A 99 -17.56 -4.92 4.33
CA ALA A 99 -18.57 -3.87 4.40
C ALA A 99 -19.84 -4.48 5.02
N LEU A 100 -20.36 -3.93 6.12
CA LEU A 100 -21.48 -4.56 6.84
C LEU A 100 -22.82 -4.43 6.09
N ASN A 101 -23.01 -3.35 5.33
CA ASN A 101 -24.23 -3.06 4.56
C ASN A 101 -23.88 -2.40 3.21
N GLY A 102 -22.82 -2.87 2.54
CA GLY A 102 -22.41 -2.30 1.25
C GLY A 102 -23.46 -2.54 0.16
N ASP A 103 -23.84 -1.49 -0.55
CA ASP A 103 -24.82 -1.50 -1.64
C ASP A 103 -24.49 -0.41 -2.67
N ALA A 104 -24.50 -0.75 -3.95
CA ALA A 104 -24.33 0.20 -5.05
C ALA A 104 -25.48 1.21 -5.17
N ASN A 105 -26.66 0.89 -4.62
CA ASN A 105 -27.78 1.84 -4.49
C ASN A 105 -27.77 2.57 -3.13
N GLY A 106 -26.79 2.26 -2.27
CA GLY A 106 -26.70 2.72 -0.90
C GLY A 106 -25.89 4.00 -0.73
N ALA A 107 -25.11 4.06 0.35
CA ALA A 107 -24.30 5.22 0.67
C ALA A 107 -23.20 5.43 -0.38
N ILE A 108 -23.09 6.67 -0.86
CA ILE A 108 -21.98 7.12 -1.70
C ILE A 108 -21.13 8.09 -0.89
N GLN A 109 -19.83 7.84 -0.80
CA GLN A 109 -18.92 8.70 -0.07
C GLN A 109 -17.60 8.90 -0.80
N LEU A 110 -17.23 10.16 -1.04
CA LEU A 110 -15.95 10.53 -1.67
C LEU A 110 -14.96 11.13 -0.65
N ASP A 111 -15.43 11.49 0.55
CA ASP A 111 -14.57 11.85 1.67
C ASP A 111 -14.10 10.58 2.40
N PHE A 112 -12.81 10.28 2.31
CA PHE A 112 -12.24 9.05 2.87
C PHE A 112 -12.31 8.99 4.40
N ASP A 113 -12.31 10.12 5.12
CA ASP A 113 -12.48 10.11 6.57
C ASP A 113 -13.92 9.80 6.96
N ALA A 114 -14.90 10.31 6.21
CA ALA A 114 -16.31 9.95 6.38
C ALA A 114 -16.56 8.48 6.03
N ALA A 115 -15.97 7.96 4.94
CA ALA A 115 -16.05 6.54 4.58
C ALA A 115 -15.42 5.66 5.66
N LEU A 116 -14.29 6.10 6.22
CA LEU A 116 -13.63 5.41 7.32
C LEU A 116 -14.44 5.46 8.62
N ALA A 117 -15.39 6.37 8.78
CA ALA A 117 -16.30 6.39 9.93
C ALA A 117 -17.52 5.48 9.73
N ASP A 118 -17.94 5.22 8.49
CA ASP A 118 -19.20 4.52 8.16
C ASP A 118 -19.01 3.02 7.89
N ALA A 119 -19.65 2.19 8.71
CA ALA A 119 -19.55 0.73 8.66
C ALA A 119 -20.06 0.09 7.35
N ALA A 120 -20.75 0.85 6.49
CA ALA A 120 -21.08 0.43 5.13
C ALA A 120 -19.83 0.25 4.25
N PHE A 121 -18.73 0.97 4.52
CA PHE A 121 -17.50 0.91 3.73
C PHE A 121 -16.47 -0.03 4.34
N SER A 122 -15.84 -0.84 3.48
CA SER A 122 -14.77 -1.72 3.93
C SER A 122 -13.52 -0.93 4.32
N ARG A 123 -12.76 -1.45 5.29
CA ARG A 123 -11.53 -0.83 5.77
C ARG A 123 -10.52 -1.86 6.26
N GLY A 124 -9.26 -1.48 6.26
CA GLY A 124 -8.17 -2.28 6.80
C GLY A 124 -7.10 -1.40 7.43
N GLN A 125 -6.46 -1.91 8.48
CA GLN A 125 -5.27 -1.31 9.07
C GLN A 125 -4.16 -2.36 9.10
N PHE A 126 -3.00 -2.01 8.55
CA PHE A 126 -1.88 -2.91 8.39
C PHE A 126 -0.63 -2.28 9.00
N GLN A 127 0.11 -3.06 9.78
CA GLN A 127 1.36 -2.61 10.37
C GLN A 127 2.52 -2.87 9.41
N LEU A 128 3.38 -1.85 9.24
CA LEU A 128 4.61 -1.91 8.47
C LEU A 128 5.78 -1.69 9.41
N GLY A 129 6.73 -2.62 9.45
CA GLY A 129 7.98 -2.45 10.19
C GLY A 129 8.89 -1.40 9.56
N ALA A 130 10.05 -1.14 10.18
CA ALA A 130 11.07 -0.29 9.57
C ALA A 130 11.58 -0.89 8.25
N GLY A 131 11.83 -0.03 7.25
CA GLY A 131 12.34 -0.43 5.94
C GLY A 131 11.59 0.19 4.76
N SER A 132 11.91 -0.29 3.56
CA SER A 132 11.26 0.13 2.32
C SER A 132 10.17 -0.88 1.94
N HIS A 133 8.98 -0.36 1.67
CA HIS A 133 7.80 -1.12 1.26
C HIS A 133 7.34 -0.66 -0.11
N LEU A 134 6.90 -1.60 -0.93
CA LEU A 134 6.22 -1.32 -2.18
C LEU A 134 4.82 -1.92 -2.08
N ILE A 135 3.84 -1.07 -1.83
CA ILE A 135 2.46 -1.47 -1.59
C ILE A 135 1.68 -1.43 -2.90
N SER A 136 0.98 -2.51 -3.20
CA SER A 136 0.00 -2.59 -4.26
C SER A 136 -1.29 -3.20 -3.73
N GLY A 137 -2.35 -3.17 -4.52
CA GLY A 137 -3.57 -3.85 -4.15
C GLY A 137 -4.43 -4.21 -5.34
N ARG A 138 -5.50 -4.95 -5.06
CA ARG A 138 -6.53 -5.33 -6.02
C ARG A 138 -7.89 -5.46 -5.37
N LEU A 139 -8.93 -5.24 -6.14
CA LEU A 139 -10.29 -5.59 -5.79
C LEU A 139 -10.45 -7.12 -5.72
N VAL A 140 -11.01 -7.61 -4.62
CA VAL A 140 -11.27 -9.03 -4.37
C VAL A 140 -12.75 -9.34 -4.19
N ALA A 141 -13.56 -8.34 -3.85
CA ALA A 141 -15.01 -8.40 -3.90
C ALA A 141 -15.48 -7.03 -4.33
N SER A 142 -16.41 -6.98 -5.29
CA SER A 142 -17.03 -5.73 -5.72
C SER A 142 -18.45 -5.64 -5.22
N THR A 143 -18.88 -4.42 -4.90
CA THR A 143 -20.30 -4.11 -4.73
C THR A 143 -21.08 -4.44 -6.02
N THR A 144 -22.36 -4.77 -5.87
CA THR A 144 -23.19 -5.26 -6.97
C THR A 144 -24.26 -4.25 -7.35
N LEU A 145 -24.50 -4.12 -8.66
CA LEU A 145 -25.62 -3.38 -9.23
C LEU A 145 -26.42 -4.34 -10.11
N ASP A 146 -27.73 -4.42 -9.87
CA ASP A 146 -28.64 -5.35 -10.58
C ASP A 146 -28.18 -6.81 -10.59
N GLY A 147 -27.51 -7.24 -9.51
CA GLY A 147 -27.02 -8.62 -9.33
C GLY A 147 -25.69 -8.93 -10.01
N ALA A 148 -25.04 -7.95 -10.66
CA ALA A 148 -23.71 -8.08 -11.24
C ALA A 148 -22.67 -7.24 -10.47
N PRO A 149 -21.42 -7.71 -10.31
CA PRO A 149 -20.36 -6.91 -9.71
C PRO A 149 -20.02 -5.71 -10.59
N LEU A 150 -19.89 -4.52 -9.99
CA LEU A 150 -19.50 -3.33 -10.73
C LEU A 150 -18.08 -3.44 -11.29
N ASN A 151 -17.18 -4.06 -10.53
CA ASN A 151 -15.75 -4.15 -10.84
C ASN A 151 -15.10 -2.77 -11.11
N ALA A 152 -15.71 -1.71 -10.59
CA ALA A 152 -15.26 -0.34 -10.69
C ALA A 152 -15.39 0.29 -9.31
N SER A 153 -14.30 0.83 -8.77
CA SER A 153 -14.20 1.20 -7.37
C SER A 153 -13.24 2.35 -7.16
N LEU A 154 -13.48 3.13 -6.11
CA LEU A 154 -12.61 4.18 -5.62
C LEU A 154 -12.14 3.81 -4.22
N GLY A 155 -10.89 4.09 -3.88
CA GLY A 155 -10.43 3.91 -2.52
C GLY A 155 -9.30 4.85 -2.15
N GLY A 156 -9.06 4.91 -0.85
CA GLY A 156 -8.02 5.74 -0.26
C GLY A 156 -7.10 4.92 0.62
N LEU A 157 -5.81 5.29 0.62
CA LEU A 157 -4.87 4.84 1.66
C LEU A 157 -4.16 6.02 2.31
N ARG A 158 -3.83 5.86 3.59
CA ARG A 158 -2.99 6.82 4.33
C ARG A 158 -2.02 6.10 5.24
N LEU A 159 -0.89 6.75 5.49
CA LEU A 159 0.15 6.23 6.37
C LEU A 159 0.29 7.13 7.60
N ALA A 160 0.21 6.53 8.78
CA ALA A 160 0.66 7.16 10.01
C ALA A 160 1.91 6.46 10.53
N VAL A 161 2.90 7.20 11.02
CA VAL A 161 4.16 6.62 11.54
C VAL A 161 4.35 7.02 12.99
N SER A 162 4.62 6.04 13.86
CA SER A 162 4.82 6.28 15.29
C SER A 162 6.10 5.60 15.78
N PRO A 163 6.81 6.19 16.77
CA PRO A 163 7.96 5.54 17.37
C PRO A 163 7.58 4.19 17.98
N VAL A 164 8.45 3.19 17.86
CA VAL A 164 8.37 1.97 18.64
C VAL A 164 8.87 2.29 20.05
N PRO A 165 8.08 2.05 21.12
CA PRO A 165 8.53 2.29 22.48
C PRO A 165 9.83 1.52 22.75
N GLU A 166 10.87 2.22 23.22
CA GLU A 166 12.11 1.54 23.59
C GLU A 166 11.82 0.50 24.67
N PRO A 167 12.41 -0.71 24.58
CA PRO A 167 12.22 -1.72 25.62
C PRO A 167 12.67 -1.16 26.97
N ALA A 168 11.82 -1.26 28.00
CA ALA A 168 12.17 -0.94 29.39
C ALA A 168 13.45 -1.67 29.87
N SER A 169 13.84 -2.73 29.16
CA SER A 169 15.11 -3.45 29.25
C SER A 169 16.35 -2.54 29.22
N ALA A 170 16.34 -1.48 28.40
CA ALA A 170 17.47 -0.55 28.34
C ALA A 170 17.57 0.27 29.63
N ALA A 171 16.44 0.75 30.15
CA ALA A 171 16.38 1.48 31.41
C ALA A 171 16.74 0.57 32.61
N THR A 172 16.29 -0.68 32.62
CA THR A 172 16.65 -1.63 33.69
C THR A 172 18.10 -2.07 33.62
N LEU A 173 18.66 -2.26 32.42
CA LEU A 173 20.09 -2.52 32.24
C LEU A 173 20.93 -1.35 32.75
N LEU A 174 20.60 -0.12 32.35
CA LEU A 174 21.28 1.08 32.82
C LEU A 174 21.12 1.27 34.33
N GLY A 175 19.93 1.04 34.86
CA GLY A 175 19.67 1.06 36.31
C GLY A 175 20.48 0.01 37.06
N GLY A 176 20.56 -1.21 36.54
CA GLY A 176 21.38 -2.29 37.10
C GLY A 176 22.88 -1.97 37.08
N LEU A 177 23.39 -1.45 35.96
CA LEU A 177 24.78 -1.02 35.83
C LEU A 177 25.11 0.14 36.79
N ALA A 178 24.21 1.11 36.93
CA ALA A 178 24.36 2.22 37.87
C ALA A 178 24.40 1.73 39.32
N LEU A 179 23.54 0.78 39.69
CA LEU A 179 23.52 0.16 41.02
C LEU A 179 24.85 -0.55 41.31
N LEU A 180 25.34 -1.38 40.38
CA LEU A 180 26.60 -2.09 40.51
C LEU A 180 27.81 -1.13 40.62
N ALA A 181 27.84 -0.07 39.82
CA ALA A 181 28.87 0.96 39.90
C ALA A 181 28.86 1.70 41.25
N GLY A 182 27.66 2.01 41.78
CA GLY A 182 27.48 2.61 43.09
C GLY A 182 28.01 1.73 44.22
N LEU A 183 27.69 0.43 44.19
CA LEU A 183 28.19 -0.55 45.16
C LEU A 183 29.72 -0.67 45.12
N ARG A 184 30.32 -0.71 43.92
CA ARG A 184 31.78 -0.78 43.75
C ARG A 184 32.49 0.46 44.32
N ARG A 185 31.95 1.66 44.08
CA ARG A 185 32.52 2.91 44.64
C ARG A 185 32.45 2.94 46.17
N ARG A 186 31.40 2.37 46.77
CA ARG A 186 31.27 2.29 48.23
C ARG A 186 32.26 1.31 48.86
N ALA A 187 32.48 0.17 48.22
CA ALA A 187 33.46 -0.82 48.68
C ALA A 187 34.90 -0.27 48.64
N ALA A 188 35.26 0.49 47.61
CA ALA A 188 36.60 1.08 47.48
C ALA A 188 36.90 2.26 48.43
N ARG A 189 35.88 2.76 49.16
CA ARG A 189 36.02 3.87 50.14
C ARG A 189 36.03 3.39 51.59
N ARG A 190 35.94 2.08 51.82
CA ARG A 190 36.10 1.44 53.12
C ARG A 190 37.45 0.75 53.16
#